data_AF-A0A3D4CPR8-F1
#
_entry.id   AF-A0A3D4CPR8-F1
#
_cell.length_a   1.000
_cell.length_b   1.000
_cell.length_c   1.000
_cell.angle_alpha   90.00
_cell.angle_beta   90.00
_cell.angle_gamma   90.00
#
_symmetry.space_group_name_H-M   'P 1'
#
loop_
_entity.id
_entity.type
_entity.pdbx_description
1 polymer ?
#
loop_
_entity_poly.entity_id
_entity_poly.type
_entity_poly.pdbx_seq_one_letter_code
_entity_poly.pdbx_strand_id
1 'polypeptide(L)'
;MTDLPPPAELHQITNNFMTRVLILLGLLGLTMDMGLARPIEVIVYSKTSWYRHPEIARINGYLATLGAKHDINVSITESADELSARNLKNYDLILFNNATNLGESLTVDQRKPVIQWFNNGGGIMVMHAGIVQNGTWPELIDIAGCDFHGDSEFMEARFLVDPKAEGDPIVAGKSKEFRYTA
;
A
#
# COMPACT_ATOMS: atom_id res chain seq x y z
N MET A 1 -59.62 -47.79 1.24
CA MET A 1 -58.69 -48.21 2.31
C MET A 1 -57.32 -47.97 1.74
N THR A 2 -56.62 -46.94 2.21
CA THR A 2 -55.34 -46.50 1.62
C THR A 2 -54.23 -47.43 2.12
N ASP A 3 -53.69 -48.24 1.22
CA ASP A 3 -52.58 -49.14 1.51
C ASP A 3 -51.31 -48.33 1.77
N LEU A 4 -50.81 -48.41 2.99
CA LEU A 4 -49.47 -47.91 3.33
C LEU A 4 -48.43 -48.89 2.77
N PRO A 5 -47.32 -48.39 2.19
CA PRO A 5 -46.28 -49.24 1.64
C PRO A 5 -45.59 -50.07 2.74
N PRO A 6 -45.02 -51.24 2.41
CA PRO A 6 -44.43 -52.14 3.38
C PRO A 6 -43.21 -51.52 4.10
N PRO A 7 -42.91 -51.95 5.35
CA PRO A 7 -41.95 -51.27 6.25
C PRO A 7 -40.54 -51.06 5.69
N ALA A 8 -40.10 -51.89 4.74
CA ALA A 8 -38.79 -51.80 4.12
C ALA A 8 -38.63 -50.61 3.16
N GLU A 9 -39.69 -50.22 2.44
CA GLU A 9 -39.66 -49.06 1.55
C GLU A 9 -39.63 -47.74 2.33
N LEU A 10 -40.32 -47.69 3.47
CA LEU A 10 -40.27 -46.54 4.39
C LEU A 10 -38.84 -46.26 4.89
N HIS A 11 -38.08 -47.29 5.24
CA HIS A 11 -36.68 -47.16 5.69
C HIS A 11 -35.72 -46.70 4.58
N GLN A 12 -35.99 -47.05 3.32
CA GLN A 12 -35.12 -46.70 2.19
C GLN A 12 -35.41 -45.27 1.68
N ILE A 13 -36.67 -44.83 1.78
CA ILE A 13 -37.10 -43.45 1.48
C ILE A 13 -36.57 -42.47 2.53
N THR A 14 -36.61 -42.82 3.83
CA THR A 14 -36.07 -41.97 4.91
C THR A 14 -34.55 -41.78 4.82
N ASN A 15 -33.82 -42.83 4.45
CA ASN A 15 -32.35 -42.77 4.32
C ASN A 15 -31.88 -41.96 3.10
N ASN A 16 -32.61 -42.02 1.98
CA ASN A 16 -32.29 -41.21 0.80
C ASN A 16 -32.70 -39.73 0.96
N PHE A 17 -33.71 -39.44 1.79
CA PHE A 17 -34.10 -38.07 2.12
C PHE A 17 -33.11 -37.44 3.12
N MET A 18 -32.72 -38.15 4.18
CA MET A 18 -31.72 -37.65 5.14
C MET A 18 -30.32 -37.47 4.51
N THR A 19 -29.90 -38.35 3.61
CA THR A 19 -28.60 -38.22 2.92
C THR A 19 -28.58 -37.05 1.93
N ARG A 20 -29.70 -36.75 1.26
CA ARG A 20 -29.80 -35.60 0.33
C ARG A 20 -29.94 -34.25 1.04
N VAL A 21 -30.58 -34.20 2.21
CA VAL A 21 -30.69 -32.98 3.02
C VAL A 21 -29.33 -32.59 3.64
N LEU A 22 -28.49 -33.56 3.99
CA LEU A 22 -27.14 -33.29 4.52
C LEU A 22 -26.16 -32.78 3.47
N ILE A 23 -26.30 -33.16 2.20
CA ILE A 23 -25.46 -32.63 1.10
C ILE A 23 -25.85 -31.17 0.76
N LEU A 24 -27.14 -30.81 0.86
CA LEU A 24 -27.61 -29.43 0.65
C LEU A 24 -27.30 -28.49 1.83
N LEU A 25 -27.21 -29.00 3.06
CA LEU A 25 -26.77 -28.21 4.23
C LEU A 25 -25.25 -28.09 4.34
N GLY A 26 -24.48 -29.06 3.82
CA GLY A 26 -23.01 -28.97 3.74
C GLY A 26 -22.49 -27.94 2.72
N LEU A 27 -23.31 -27.57 1.73
CA LEU A 27 -22.97 -26.55 0.73
C LEU A 27 -23.31 -25.11 1.16
N LEU A 28 -24.04 -24.92 2.26
CA LEU A 28 -24.43 -23.59 2.76
C LEU A 28 -23.44 -23.02 3.81
N GLY A 29 -22.47 -23.84 4.25
CA GLY A 29 -21.48 -23.48 5.28
C GLY A 29 -20.14 -22.99 4.76
N LEU A 30 -19.97 -22.81 3.44
CA LEU A 30 -18.82 -22.07 2.92
C LEU A 30 -19.17 -20.58 2.97
N THR A 31 -19.16 -20.01 4.17
CA THR A 31 -19.00 -18.56 4.31
C THR A 31 -17.67 -18.25 3.65
N MET A 32 -17.71 -17.75 2.40
CA MET A 32 -16.59 -16.98 1.88
C MET A 32 -16.38 -15.89 2.93
N ASP A 33 -15.28 -16.00 3.67
CA ASP A 33 -14.76 -14.89 4.43
C ASP A 33 -14.35 -13.87 3.36
N MET A 34 -15.33 -13.09 2.89
CA MET A 34 -15.07 -11.81 2.26
C MET A 34 -14.57 -10.92 3.38
N GLY A 35 -13.38 -11.24 3.91
CA GLY A 35 -12.64 -10.34 4.76
C GLY A 35 -12.53 -9.07 3.94
N LEU A 36 -13.33 -8.07 4.28
CA LEU A 36 -13.19 -6.74 3.73
C LEU A 36 -11.72 -6.40 3.96
N ALA A 37 -10.96 -6.30 2.87
CA ALA A 37 -9.56 -5.94 2.96
C ALA A 37 -9.52 -4.66 3.79
N ARG A 38 -8.83 -4.70 4.92
CA ARG A 38 -8.68 -3.51 5.75
C ARG A 38 -8.06 -2.40 4.89
N PRO A 39 -8.42 -1.12 5.12
CA PRO A 39 -7.80 -0.03 4.41
C PRO A 39 -6.27 -0.12 4.43
N ILE A 40 -5.64 0.34 3.35
CA ILE A 40 -4.19 0.48 3.32
C ILE A 40 -3.83 1.65 4.24
N GLU A 41 -2.89 1.43 5.15
CA GLU A 41 -2.47 2.43 6.12
C GLU A 41 -1.14 3.06 5.65
N VAL A 42 -1.17 4.35 5.33
CA VAL A 42 -0.01 5.10 4.83
C VAL A 42 0.37 6.18 5.83
N ILE A 43 1.64 6.23 6.20
CA ILE A 43 2.22 7.37 6.91
C ILE A 43 3.05 8.24 5.97
N VAL A 44 2.65 9.49 5.80
CA VAL A 44 3.36 10.49 5.02
C VAL A 44 4.27 11.27 5.95
N TYR A 45 5.58 11.21 5.69
CA TYR A 45 6.59 11.95 6.43
C TYR A 45 7.18 13.06 5.56
N SER A 46 7.22 14.30 6.05
CA SER A 46 7.64 15.47 5.26
C SER A 46 8.62 16.42 5.95
N LYS A 47 9.27 16.00 7.04
CA LYS A 47 10.33 16.82 7.66
C LYS A 47 11.54 16.91 6.73
N THR A 48 12.16 18.08 6.68
CA THR A 48 13.29 18.40 5.81
C THR A 48 14.48 18.91 6.63
N SER A 49 15.72 18.61 6.22
CA SER A 49 16.96 19.19 6.79
C SER A 49 17.81 19.93 5.75
N TRP A 50 17.19 20.31 4.63
CA TRP A 50 17.79 21.16 3.62
C TRP A 50 16.74 22.12 3.05
N TYR A 51 16.39 22.01 1.77
CA TYR A 51 15.37 22.87 1.15
C TYR A 51 13.95 22.37 1.46
N ARG A 52 13.09 23.28 1.92
CA ARG A 52 11.67 23.00 2.20
C ARG A 52 10.82 23.42 1.02
N HIS A 53 10.22 22.43 0.35
CA HIS A 53 9.34 22.66 -0.78
C HIS A 53 7.99 23.24 -0.31
N PRO A 54 7.51 24.37 -0.87
CA PRO A 54 6.23 24.96 -0.47
C PRO A 54 5.02 24.04 -0.76
N GLU A 55 5.16 23.09 -1.68
CA GLU A 55 4.12 22.15 -2.09
C GLU A 55 3.82 21.08 -1.04
N ILE A 56 4.68 20.88 -0.03
CA ILE A 56 4.50 19.84 1.01
C ILE A 56 3.09 19.84 1.58
N ALA A 57 2.60 21.01 2.02
CA ALA A 57 1.27 21.12 2.62
C ALA A 57 0.15 20.80 1.62
N ARG A 58 0.28 21.28 0.37
CA ARG A 58 -0.70 21.01 -0.69
C ARG A 58 -0.75 19.53 -1.02
N ILE A 59 0.40 18.88 -1.18
CA ILE A 59 0.45 17.47 -1.53
C ILE A 59 0.00 16.59 -0.36
N ASN A 60 0.33 16.94 0.88
CA ASN A 60 -0.21 16.25 2.07
C ASN A 60 -1.75 16.26 2.06
N GLY A 61 -2.37 17.43 1.87
CA GLY A 61 -3.83 17.55 1.78
C GLY A 61 -4.44 16.80 0.59
N TYR A 62 -3.75 16.82 -0.55
CA TYR A 62 -4.16 16.05 -1.73
C TYR A 62 -4.11 14.54 -1.49
N LEU A 63 -3.03 14.02 -0.91
CA LEU A 63 -2.87 12.60 -0.59
C LEU A 63 -3.95 12.12 0.38
N ALA A 64 -4.27 12.89 1.42
CA ALA A 64 -5.36 12.57 2.34
C ALA A 64 -6.72 12.52 1.63
N THR A 65 -7.00 13.50 0.76
CA THR A 65 -8.24 13.55 -0.01
C THR A 65 -8.34 12.41 -1.02
N LEU A 66 -7.23 12.06 -1.67
CA LEU A 66 -7.16 10.98 -2.64
C LEU A 66 -7.32 9.62 -1.94
N GLY A 67 -6.61 9.41 -0.83
CA GLY A 67 -6.67 8.16 -0.09
C GLY A 67 -8.08 7.83 0.39
N ALA A 68 -8.81 8.82 0.90
CA ALA A 68 -10.21 8.64 1.31
C ALA A 68 -11.15 8.17 0.17
N LYS A 69 -10.77 8.38 -1.09
CA LYS A 69 -11.55 7.90 -2.26
C LYS A 69 -11.20 6.47 -2.68
N HIS A 70 -10.13 5.90 -2.13
CA HIS A 70 -9.53 4.64 -2.58
C HIS A 70 -9.29 3.64 -1.44
N ASP A 71 -10.00 3.78 -0.31
CA ASP A 71 -9.83 2.93 0.88
C ASP A 71 -8.37 2.92 1.40
N ILE A 72 -7.73 4.09 1.36
CA ILE A 72 -6.38 4.33 1.89
C ILE A 72 -6.47 5.38 2.99
N ASN A 73 -6.09 4.99 4.19
CA ASN A 73 -5.95 5.89 5.33
C ASN A 73 -4.56 6.54 5.26
N VAL A 74 -4.53 7.88 5.33
CA VAL A 74 -3.29 8.66 5.21
C VAL A 74 -3.09 9.46 6.49
N SER A 75 -2.07 9.09 7.26
CA SER A 75 -1.57 9.86 8.39
C SER A 75 -0.42 10.76 7.93
N ILE A 76 -0.43 12.04 8.33
CA ILE A 76 0.62 13.00 7.93
C ILE A 76 1.41 13.41 9.18
N THR A 77 2.73 13.43 9.08
CA THR A 77 3.60 13.81 10.20
C THR A 77 4.91 14.44 9.75
N GLU A 78 5.49 15.24 10.63
CA GLU A 78 6.91 15.64 10.59
C GLU A 78 7.65 15.21 11.86
N SER A 79 7.00 14.41 12.72
CA SER A 79 7.58 13.87 13.94
C SER A 79 8.25 12.54 13.66
N ALA A 80 9.53 12.43 14.04
CA ALA A 80 10.31 11.21 13.92
C ALA A 80 9.83 10.09 14.87
N ASP A 81 9.11 10.44 15.95
CA ASP A 81 8.60 9.47 16.92
C ASP A 81 7.55 8.53 16.29
N GLU A 82 6.86 9.01 15.25
CA GLU A 82 5.91 8.22 14.48
C GLU A 82 6.56 7.14 13.62
N LEU A 83 7.87 7.25 13.37
CA LEU A 83 8.66 6.24 12.66
C LEU A 83 9.25 5.19 13.60
N SER A 84 8.78 5.12 14.85
CA SER A 84 9.21 4.10 15.80
C SER A 84 8.65 2.72 15.44
N ALA A 85 9.36 1.66 15.86
CA ALA A 85 8.93 0.27 15.63
C ALA A 85 7.55 -0.07 16.23
N ARG A 86 7.10 0.69 17.24
CA ARG A 86 5.75 0.55 17.81
C ARG A 86 4.70 1.07 16.85
N ASN A 87 4.92 2.26 16.28
CA ASN A 87 3.92 2.95 15.46
C ASN A 87 3.90 2.37 14.04
N LEU A 88 5.06 2.04 13.46
CA LEU A 88 5.15 1.47 12.12
C LEU A 88 4.41 0.13 11.93
N LYS A 89 4.10 -0.60 13.00
CA LYS A 89 3.26 -1.81 12.93
C LYS A 89 1.83 -1.55 12.45
N ASN A 90 1.37 -0.30 12.55
CA ASN A 90 0.04 0.11 12.13
C ASN A 90 0.00 0.56 10.66
N TYR A 91 1.15 0.62 9.98
CA TYR A 91 1.26 1.15 8.63
C TYR A 91 1.77 0.09 7.66
N ASP A 92 1.30 0.16 6.43
CA ASP A 92 1.72 -0.66 5.29
C ASP A 92 2.78 0.07 4.45
N LEU A 93 2.76 1.40 4.44
CA LEU A 93 3.63 2.24 3.60
C LEU A 93 4.11 3.49 4.36
N ILE A 94 5.41 3.77 4.27
CA ILE A 94 5.96 5.11 4.54
C ILE A 94 6.10 5.83 3.21
N LEU A 95 5.50 7.02 3.10
CA LEU A 95 5.66 7.90 1.95
C LEU A 95 6.46 9.14 2.35
N PHE A 96 7.67 9.28 1.83
CA PHE A 96 8.50 10.46 2.02
C PHE A 96 8.12 11.54 1.00
N ASN A 97 7.32 12.51 1.43
CA ASN A 97 6.85 13.62 0.59
C ASN A 97 7.83 14.79 0.67
N ASN A 98 8.67 14.95 -0.37
CA ASN A 98 9.61 16.08 -0.47
C ASN A 98 10.53 16.27 0.75
N ALA A 99 10.76 15.19 1.50
CA ALA A 99 11.57 15.17 2.70
C ALA A 99 13.06 15.20 2.31
N THR A 100 13.59 16.39 2.03
CA THR A 100 15.00 16.55 1.65
C THR A 100 15.92 16.23 2.82
N ASN A 101 17.03 15.54 2.54
CA ASN A 101 18.05 15.17 3.51
C ASN A 101 17.42 14.44 4.72
N LEU A 102 16.98 13.20 4.51
CA LEU A 102 16.38 12.30 5.52
C LEU A 102 17.41 11.66 6.46
N GLY A 103 18.60 11.31 5.92
CA GLY A 103 19.82 11.37 6.76
C GLY A 103 19.92 12.79 7.34
N GLU A 104 20.64 13.18 8.38
CA GLU A 104 20.41 14.50 9.04
C GLU A 104 19.01 14.76 9.67
N SER A 105 17.87 14.63 8.96
CA SER A 105 16.52 14.84 9.54
C SER A 105 16.14 13.79 10.58
N LEU A 106 16.65 12.57 10.41
CA LEU A 106 16.50 11.45 11.33
C LEU A 106 17.87 11.07 11.89
N THR A 107 17.93 10.86 13.20
CA THR A 107 19.13 10.30 13.83
C THR A 107 19.33 8.84 13.43
N VAL A 108 20.55 8.32 13.59
CA VAL A 108 20.85 6.90 13.28
C VAL A 108 19.92 5.94 14.02
N ASP A 109 19.57 6.23 15.29
CA ASP A 109 18.66 5.38 16.06
C ASP A 109 17.21 5.46 15.58
N GLN A 110 16.77 6.58 15.01
CA GLN A 110 15.44 6.72 14.40
C GLN A 110 15.35 6.04 13.02
N ARG A 111 16.48 5.86 12.32
CA ARG A 111 16.54 5.18 11.02
C ARG A 111 16.44 3.66 11.14
N LYS A 112 17.00 3.08 12.20
CA LYS A 112 17.04 1.62 12.41
C LYS A 112 15.64 0.97 12.35
N PRO A 113 14.60 1.48 13.04
CA PRO A 113 13.25 0.93 12.95
C PRO A 113 12.66 0.96 11.54
N VAL A 114 12.93 2.02 10.76
CA VAL A 114 12.43 2.15 9.38
C VAL A 114 13.00 1.03 8.50
N ILE A 115 14.31 0.81 8.54
CA ILE A 115 14.97 -0.23 7.74
C ILE A 115 14.54 -1.63 8.21
N GLN A 116 14.45 -1.86 9.52
CA GLN A 116 13.98 -3.14 10.05
C GLN A 116 12.53 -3.43 9.63
N TRP A 117 11.66 -2.43 9.68
CA TRP A 117 10.27 -2.55 9.26
C TRP A 117 10.14 -2.81 7.75
N PHE A 118 10.91 -2.10 6.91
CA PHE A 118 10.97 -2.33 5.47
C PHE A 118 11.42 -3.77 5.15
N ASN A 119 12.50 -4.23 5.79
CA ASN A 119 13.00 -5.60 5.61
C ASN A 119 11.99 -6.68 6.04
N ASN A 120 11.01 -6.32 6.89
CA ASN A 120 9.93 -7.20 7.34
C ASN A 120 8.65 -7.07 6.46
N GLY A 121 8.74 -6.45 5.29
CA GLY A 121 7.64 -6.35 4.31
C GLY A 121 6.91 -5.02 4.29
N GLY A 122 7.35 -4.01 5.04
CA GLY A 122 6.84 -2.65 4.93
C GLY A 122 7.24 -1.99 3.60
N GLY A 123 6.37 -1.16 3.04
CA GLY A 123 6.66 -0.42 1.80
C GLY A 123 7.33 0.93 2.06
N ILE A 124 8.25 1.33 1.19
CA ILE A 124 8.77 2.71 1.15
C ILE A 124 8.47 3.32 -0.22
N MET A 125 7.88 4.51 -0.23
CA MET A 125 7.73 5.35 -1.41
C MET A 125 8.42 6.68 -1.17
N VAL A 126 9.22 7.13 -2.14
CA VAL A 126 9.90 8.42 -2.09
C VAL A 126 9.39 9.26 -3.25
N MET A 127 8.95 10.48 -2.95
CA MET A 127 8.38 11.35 -3.96
C MET A 127 9.23 12.61 -4.13
N HIS A 128 9.56 12.90 -5.39
CA HIS A 128 10.30 14.09 -5.83
C HIS A 128 11.54 14.34 -4.97
N ALA A 129 11.55 15.39 -4.15
CA ALA A 129 12.74 15.78 -3.42
C ALA A 129 13.05 14.91 -2.19
N GLY A 130 12.23 13.88 -1.91
CA GLY A 130 12.45 12.95 -0.81
C GLY A 130 13.77 12.17 -0.90
N ILE A 131 14.37 12.06 -2.10
CA ILE A 131 15.68 11.40 -2.28
C ILE A 131 16.85 12.40 -2.40
N VAL A 132 16.60 13.70 -2.30
CA VAL A 132 17.65 14.73 -2.44
C VAL A 132 18.54 14.79 -1.20
N GLN A 133 19.86 14.72 -1.41
CA GLN A 133 20.90 14.87 -0.38
C GLN A 133 20.87 13.77 0.70
N ASN A 134 20.68 12.50 0.32
CA ASN A 134 20.56 11.40 1.29
C ASN A 134 21.83 10.58 1.52
N GLY A 135 22.99 11.08 1.10
CA GLY A 135 24.28 10.39 1.23
C GLY A 135 24.68 10.00 2.65
N THR A 136 24.08 10.60 3.69
CA THR A 136 24.34 10.21 5.09
C THR A 136 23.46 9.06 5.58
N TRP A 137 22.59 8.51 4.73
CA TRP A 137 21.80 7.31 4.98
C TRP A 137 21.95 6.27 3.83
N PRO A 138 23.06 5.53 3.79
CA PRO A 138 23.39 4.61 2.69
C PRO A 138 22.31 3.54 2.41
N GLU A 139 21.65 3.03 3.45
CA GLU A 139 20.60 2.01 3.31
C GLU A 139 19.39 2.54 2.53
N LEU A 140 19.04 3.82 2.69
CA LEU A 140 17.96 4.44 1.92
C LEU A 140 18.34 4.61 0.45
N ILE A 141 19.62 4.94 0.17
CA ILE A 141 20.13 5.05 -1.20
C ILE A 141 20.14 3.68 -1.89
N ASP A 142 20.52 2.61 -1.18
CA ASP A 142 20.49 1.25 -1.71
C ASP A 142 19.06 0.81 -2.06
N ILE A 143 18.08 1.11 -1.18
CA ILE A 143 16.66 0.87 -1.44
C ILE A 143 16.16 1.69 -2.66
N ALA A 144 16.54 2.96 -2.76
CA ALA A 144 16.13 3.83 -3.87
C ALA A 144 16.81 3.47 -5.19
N GLY A 145 17.99 2.86 -5.14
CA GLY A 145 18.82 2.53 -6.32
C GLY A 145 19.51 3.74 -6.96
N CYS A 146 19.38 4.94 -6.38
CA CYS A 146 20.00 6.16 -6.88
C CYS A 146 20.12 7.25 -5.79
N ASP A 147 20.93 8.27 -6.08
CA ASP A 147 20.98 9.53 -5.33
C ASP A 147 20.81 10.70 -6.32
N PHE A 148 20.54 11.88 -5.78
CA PHE A 148 20.36 13.11 -6.53
C PHE A 148 21.63 13.54 -7.26
N HIS A 149 21.52 13.76 -8.57
CA HIS A 149 22.62 14.22 -9.42
C HIS A 149 22.37 15.58 -10.11
N GLY A 150 21.25 16.24 -9.80
CA GLY A 150 20.90 17.55 -10.36
C GLY A 150 19.42 17.68 -10.72
N ASP A 151 19.03 18.89 -11.10
CA ASP A 151 17.68 19.28 -11.50
C ASP A 151 17.69 20.04 -12.84
N SER A 152 16.48 20.30 -13.37
CA SER A 152 16.25 21.10 -14.57
C SER A 152 15.43 22.34 -14.23
N GLU A 153 15.32 23.25 -15.19
CA GLU A 153 14.28 24.28 -15.13
C GLU A 153 12.87 23.66 -15.17
N PHE A 154 11.88 24.42 -14.69
CA PHE A 154 10.48 24.05 -14.80
C PHE A 154 10.05 24.07 -16.26
N MET A 155 9.84 22.89 -16.83
CA MET A 155 9.44 22.71 -18.21
C MET A 155 8.54 21.49 -18.38
N GLU A 156 7.79 21.46 -19.48
CA GLU A 156 7.04 20.26 -19.84
C GLU A 156 8.01 19.09 -20.08
N ALA A 157 7.70 17.95 -19.47
CA ALA A 157 8.44 16.72 -19.65
C ALA A 157 7.64 15.72 -20.48
N ARG A 158 8.34 14.98 -21.32
CA ARG A 158 7.80 13.85 -22.09
C ARG A 158 8.14 12.55 -21.37
N PHE A 159 7.13 11.78 -21.02
CA PHE A 159 7.22 10.49 -20.35
C PHE A 159 7.06 9.37 -21.36
N LEU A 160 7.92 8.36 -21.25
CA LEU A 160 7.87 7.12 -22.02
C LEU A 160 7.66 5.96 -21.05
N VAL A 161 6.70 5.10 -21.34
CA VAL A 161 6.53 3.84 -20.59
C VAL A 161 7.57 2.86 -21.11
N ASP A 162 8.42 2.35 -20.22
CA ASP A 162 9.37 1.28 -20.56
C ASP A 162 8.57 0.07 -21.08
N PRO A 163 8.88 -0.48 -22.27
CA PRO A 163 8.23 -1.69 -22.77
C PRO A 163 8.21 -2.86 -21.78
N LYS A 164 9.20 -2.96 -20.88
CA LYS A 164 9.26 -3.99 -19.83
C LYS A 164 8.24 -3.77 -18.70
N ALA A 165 7.74 -2.55 -18.55
CA ALA A 165 6.69 -2.21 -17.60
C ALA A 165 5.28 -2.29 -18.21
N GLU A 166 5.14 -2.67 -19.49
CA GLU A 166 3.83 -2.86 -20.10
C GLU A 166 3.03 -3.93 -19.34
N GLY A 167 1.84 -3.56 -18.84
CA GLY A 167 0.98 -4.41 -18.02
C GLY A 167 1.20 -4.28 -16.51
N ASP A 168 2.20 -3.52 -16.07
CA ASP A 168 2.39 -3.19 -14.66
C ASP A 168 1.24 -2.30 -14.15
N PRO A 169 0.65 -2.58 -12.96
CA PRO A 169 -0.40 -1.76 -12.38
C PRO A 169 -0.05 -0.27 -12.23
N ILE A 170 1.23 0.08 -12.05
CA ILE A 170 1.71 1.46 -11.90
C ILE A 170 1.44 2.29 -13.17
N VAL A 171 1.54 1.67 -14.35
CA VAL A 171 1.34 2.34 -15.64
C VAL A 171 0.00 1.98 -16.29
N ALA A 172 -0.89 1.31 -15.56
CA ALA A 172 -2.20 0.92 -16.06
C ALA A 172 -2.98 2.13 -16.59
N GLY A 173 -3.55 1.99 -17.80
CA GLY A 173 -4.32 3.04 -18.46
C GLY A 173 -3.49 4.22 -19.01
N LYS A 174 -2.16 4.19 -18.92
CA LYS A 174 -1.28 5.19 -19.56
C LYS A 174 -0.98 4.79 -21.01
N SER A 175 -0.87 5.79 -21.88
CA SER A 175 -0.31 5.61 -23.22
C SER A 175 1.20 5.35 -23.15
N LYS A 176 1.77 4.73 -24.19
CA LYS A 176 3.22 4.48 -24.28
C LYS A 176 4.06 5.75 -24.20
N GLU A 177 3.48 6.88 -24.60
CA GLU A 177 4.06 8.21 -24.45
C GLU A 177 2.98 9.20 -23.98
N PHE A 178 3.33 10.10 -23.07
CA PHE A 178 2.51 11.25 -22.69
C PHE A 178 3.35 12.45 -22.24
N ARG A 179 2.74 13.63 -22.17
CA ARG A 179 3.39 14.88 -21.72
C ARG A 179 2.81 15.32 -20.38
N TYR A 180 3.61 15.97 -19.56
CA TYR A 180 3.20 16.48 -18.25
C TYR A 180 3.93 17.78 -17.89
N THR A 181 3.19 18.68 -17.26
CA THR A 181 3.67 19.93 -16.66
C THR A 181 3.13 19.97 -15.24
N ALA A 182 4.01 20.18 -14.25
CA ALA A 182 3.67 20.30 -12.84
C ALA A 182 3.50 21.76 -12.42
#